data_AF-A0A0F8ZMM7-F1
#
_entry.id   AF-A0A0F8ZMM7-F1
#
_cell.length_a   1.000
_cell.length_b   1.000
_cell.length_c   1.000
_cell.angle_alpha   90.00
_cell.angle_beta   90.00
_cell.angle_gamma   90.00
#
_symmetry.space_group_name_H-M   'P 1'
#
loop_
_entity.id
_entity.type
_entity.pdbx_description
1 polymer ?
#
loop_
_entity_poly.entity_id
_entity_poly.type
_entity_poly.pdbx_seq_one_letter_code
_entity_poly.pdbx_strand_id
1 'polypeptide(L)' 'MKPYYQDGYVTIYLGDCREILPDLPKVDLVLTDPPYGIDIARIGQVGGSVLAENTPHIASDWDASRLSPEQVGLL' A
#
# COMPACT_ATOMS: atom_id res chain seq x y z
N MET A 1 -18.12 2.83 -0.42
CA MET A 1 -16.90 3.35 0.23
C MET A 1 -17.22 4.62 1.06
N LYS A 2 -16.69 4.75 2.29
CA LYS A 2 -16.88 5.93 3.17
C LYS A 2 -15.57 6.72 3.28
N PRO A 3 -15.53 8.03 3.01
CA PRO A 3 -14.33 8.85 3.26
C PRO A 3 -13.93 8.83 4.74
N TYR A 4 -12.63 8.68 4.98
CA TYR A 4 -12.04 8.89 6.30
C TYR A 4 -11.90 10.38 6.60
N TYR A 5 -11.50 11.16 5.59
CA TYR A 5 -11.39 12.61 5.63
C TYR A 5 -11.80 13.20 4.28
N GLN A 6 -12.41 14.38 4.29
CA GLN A 6 -12.76 15.11 3.08
C GLN A 6 -12.81 16.62 3.32
N ASP A 7 -12.21 17.39 2.42
CA ASP A 7 -12.37 18.84 2.31
C ASP A 7 -12.60 19.27 0.85
N GLY A 8 -12.44 20.56 0.56
CA GLY A 8 -12.64 21.11 -0.79
C GLY A 8 -11.58 20.70 -1.83
N TYR A 9 -10.47 20.09 -1.40
CA TYR A 9 -9.34 19.73 -2.25
C TYR A 9 -9.01 18.25 -2.25
N VAL A 10 -9.23 17.55 -1.12
CA VAL A 10 -8.77 16.18 -0.92
C VAL A 10 -9.86 15.31 -0.31
N THR A 11 -9.95 14.07 -0.79
CA THR A 11 -10.71 12.98 -0.14
C THR A 11 -9.75 11.85 0.18
N ILE A 12 -9.71 11.42 1.44
CA ILE A 12 -8.87 10.31 1.90
C ILE A 12 -9.77 9.12 2.22
N TYR A 13 -9.46 7.98 1.62
CA TYR A 13 -10.06 6.70 1.94
C TYR A 13 -9.06 5.86 2.74
N LEU A 14 -9.52 5.21 3.80
CA LEU A 14 -8.71 4.32 4.61
C LEU A 14 -9.16 2.87 4.35
N GLY A 15 -8.27 2.05 3.80
CA GLY A 15 -8.53 0.65 3.50
C GLY A 15 -7.49 0.06 2.54
N ASP A 16 -7.72 -1.19 2.14
CA ASP A 16 -6.88 -1.86 1.15
C ASP A 16 -7.09 -1.26 -0.24
N CYS A 17 -6.00 -0.92 -0.93
CA CYS A 17 -6.08 -0.32 -2.27
C CYS A 17 -6.77 -1.25 -3.28
N ARG A 18 -6.67 -2.58 -3.10
CA ARG A 18 -7.30 -3.59 -3.97
C ARG A 18 -8.83 -3.56 -3.93
N GLU A 19 -9.38 -3.14 -2.80
CA GLU A 19 -10.82 -2.99 -2.60
C GLU A 19 -11.31 -1.60 -3.00
N ILE A 20 -10.47 -0.58 -2.83
CA ILE A 20 -10.80 0.83 -3.09
C ILE A 20 -10.68 1.20 -4.58
N LEU A 21 -9.59 0.79 -5.25
CA LEU A 21 -9.30 1.19 -6.63
C LEU A 21 -10.42 0.89 -7.63
N PRO A 22 -11.11 -0.28 -7.58
CA PRO A 22 -12.22 -0.57 -8.51
C PRO A 22 -13.43 0.35 -8.36
N ASP A 23 -13.64 0.93 -7.18
CA ASP A 23 -14.79 1.80 -6.88
C ASP A 23 -14.52 3.28 -7.23
N LEU A 24 -13.26 3.64 -7.50
CA LEU A 24 -12.90 5.01 -7.86
C LEU A 24 -13.27 5.32 -9.32
N PRO A 25 -13.70 6.56 -9.61
CA PRO A 25 -13.87 6.98 -10.99
C PRO A 25 -12.53 6.97 -11.72
N LYS A 26 -12.55 6.90 -13.06
CA LYS A 26 -11.33 7.05 -13.84
C LYS A 26 -10.66 8.39 -13.53
N VAL A 27 -9.34 8.33 -13.37
CA VAL A 27 -8.47 9.49 -13.11
C VAL A 27 -7.45 9.65 -14.23
N ASP A 28 -6.90 10.85 -14.37
CA ASP A 28 -5.86 11.14 -15.37
C ASP A 28 -4.46 10.65 -14.95
N LEU A 29 -4.24 10.51 -13.63
CA LEU A 29 -2.96 10.10 -13.06
C LEU A 29 -3.18 9.25 -11.81
N VAL A 30 -2.55 8.08 -11.79
CA VAL A 30 -2.29 7.32 -10.57
C VAL A 30 -0.83 7.49 -10.20
N LEU A 31 -0.57 8.14 -9.07
CA LEU A 31 0.75 8.19 -8.46
C LEU A 31 0.80 7.17 -7.33
N THR A 32 1.61 6.13 -7.50
CA THR A 32 1.74 5.04 -6.52
C THR A 32 3.19 4.57 -6.43
N ASP A 33 3.60 4.19 -5.22
CA ASP A 33 4.86 3.51 -4.92
C ASP A 33 4.50 2.09 -4.44
N PRO A 34 4.13 1.17 -5.36
CA PRO A 34 3.63 -0.16 -5.00
C PRO A 34 4.70 -0.95 -4.21
N PRO A 35 4.32 -1.94 -3.40
CA PRO A 35 5.30 -2.70 -2.61
C PRO A 35 6.32 -3.39 -3.54
N TYR A 36 7.55 -2.88 -3.54
CA TYR A 36 8.67 -3.41 -4.34
C TYR A 36 9.42 -4.55 -3.64
N GLY A 37 9.13 -4.79 -2.36
CA GLY A 37 9.65 -5.89 -1.57
C GLY A 37 8.52 -6.76 -1.06
N ILE A 38 8.17 -7.78 -1.84
CA ILE A 38 7.07 -8.70 -1.49
C ILE A 38 7.48 -9.51 -0.26
N ASP A 39 6.59 -9.61 0.73
CA ASP A 39 6.77 -10.39 1.98
C ASP A 39 7.90 -9.85 2.90
N ILE A 40 8.32 -8.60 2.73
CA ILE A 40 9.37 -7.98 3.55
C ILE A 40 8.88 -7.76 4.98
N ALA A 41 7.63 -7.36 5.17
CA ALA A 41 7.09 -7.06 6.49
C ALA A 41 6.83 -8.30 7.36
N ARG A 42 6.89 -9.52 6.79
CA ARG A 42 6.49 -10.77 7.48
C ARG A 42 7.25 -11.04 8.77
N ILE A 43 8.53 -10.68 8.83
CA ILE A 43 9.41 -11.02 9.95
C ILE A 43 9.57 -9.87 10.97
N GLY A 44 8.91 -8.73 10.74
CA GLY A 44 9.03 -7.56 11.62
C GLY A 44 10.45 -6.98 11.67
N GLN A 45 11.28 -7.28 10.67
CA GLN A 45 12.66 -6.82 10.58
C GLN A 45 13.01 -6.64 9.11
N VAL A 46 13.45 -5.43 8.74
CA VAL A 46 13.84 -5.10 7.36
C VAL A 46 15.24 -4.54 7.39
N GLY A 47 16.19 -5.20 6.73
CA GLY A 47 17.60 -4.83 6.78
C GLY A 47 18.31 -5.28 8.06
N GLY A 48 19.62 -5.03 8.08
CA GLY A 48 20.53 -5.41 9.14
C GLY A 48 21.96 -5.51 8.63
N SER A 49 22.78 -4.51 8.97
CA SER A 49 24.23 -4.58 8.80
C SER A 49 24.86 -4.91 10.16
N VAL A 50 26.08 -5.45 10.17
CA VAL A 50 26.80 -5.89 11.38
C VAL A 50 26.89 -4.79 12.46
N LEU A 51 26.81 -3.52 12.04
CA LEU A 51 26.98 -2.35 12.92
C LEU A 51 25.68 -1.58 13.20
N ALA A 52 24.56 -1.94 12.59
CA ALA A 52 23.30 -1.21 12.74
C ALA A 52 22.35 -1.96 13.68
N GLU A 53 21.89 -1.28 14.73
CA GLU A 53 20.77 -1.78 15.53
C GLU A 53 19.50 -1.76 14.68
N ASN A 54 18.85 -2.93 14.56
CA ASN A 54 17.59 -3.03 13.83
C ASN A 54 16.46 -2.54 14.71
N THR A 55 15.71 -1.56 14.20
CA THR A 55 14.43 -1.18 14.78
C THR A 55 13.41 -2.29 14.47
N PRO A 56 12.78 -2.93 15.48
CA PRO A 56 11.74 -3.90 15.23
C PRO A 56 10.52 -3.20 14.61
N HIS A 57 10.05 -3.76 13.51
CA HIS A 57 8.79 -3.40 12.87
C HIS A 57 7.69 -4.37 13.28
N ILE A 58 6.43 -3.95 13.18
CA ILE A 58 5.30 -4.84 13.40
C ILE A 58 5.26 -5.83 12.24
N ALA A 59 5.45 -7.12 12.54
CA ALA A 59 5.29 -8.19 11.58
C ALA A 59 3.88 -8.13 10.97
N SER A 60 3.80 -8.08 9.64
CA SER A 60 2.54 -7.89 8.92
C SER A 60 2.63 -8.46 7.51
N ASP A 61 1.46 -8.71 6.91
CA ASP A 61 1.27 -9.34 5.61
C ASP A 61 0.75 -8.37 4.54
N TRP A 62 0.81 -7.07 4.82
CA TRP A 62 0.27 -6.04 3.92
C TRP A 62 0.98 -5.98 2.56
N ASP A 63 2.23 -6.44 2.48
CA ASP A 63 3.05 -6.52 1.27
C ASP A 63 3.22 -7.96 0.74
N ALA A 64 2.47 -8.92 1.27
CA ALA A 64 2.60 -10.34 0.91
C ALA A 64 2.26 -10.65 -0.56
N SER A 65 1.56 -9.73 -1.24
CA SER A 65 1.20 -9.90 -2.65
C SER A 65 1.11 -8.58 -3.40
N ARG A 66 1.60 -8.59 -4.64
CA ARG A 66 1.39 -7.51 -5.61
C ARG A 66 -0.06 -7.46 -6.11
N LEU A 67 -0.46 -6.33 -6.69
CA LEU A 67 -1.72 -6.21 -7.44
C LEU A 67 -1.82 -7.27 -8.56
N SER A 68 -3.01 -7.82 -8.77
CA SER A 68 -3.27 -8.72 -9.89
C SER A 68 -3.20 -7.96 -11.23
N PRO A 69 -2.97 -8.63 -12.37
CA PRO A 69 -2.97 -7.96 -13.68
C PRO A 69 -4.25 -7.19 -13.99
N GLU A 70 -5.40 -7.69 -13.55
CA GLU A 70 -6.68 -7.00 -13.70
C GLU A 70 -6.74 -5.72 -12.88
N GLN A 71 -6.23 -5.75 -11.64
CA GLN A 71 -6.17 -4.58 -10.76
C GLN A 71 -5.17 -3.54 -11.26
N VAL A 72 -4.06 -3.96 -11.86
CA VAL A 72 -3.14 -3.05 -12.54
C VAL A 72 -3.80 -2.38 -13.73
N GLY A 73 -4.68 -3.08 -14.45
CA GLY A 73 -5.44 -2.51 -15.57
C GLY A 73 -6.52 -1.50 -15.18
N LEU A 74 -6.80 -1.35 -13.87
CA LEU A 74 -7.69 -0.32 -13.33
C LEU A 74 -6.95 0.99 -13.01
N LEU A 75 -5.61 0.97 -12.99
CA LEU A 75 -4.76 2.15 -12.80
C LEU A 75 -4.63 2.93 -14.12
#